data_AF-A0A141RQ48-F1
#
_entry.id   AF-A0A141RQ48-F1
#
_cell.length_a   1.000
_cell.length_b   1.000
_cell.length_c   1.000
_cell.angle_alpha   90.00
_cell.angle_beta   90.00
_cell.angle_gamma   90.00
#
_symmetry.space_group_name_H-M   'P 1'
#
loop_
_entity.id
_entity.type
_entity.pdbx_description
1 polymer ?
#
loop_
_entity_poly.entity_id
_entity_poly.type
_entity_poly.pdbx_seq_one_letter_code
_entity_poly.pdbx_strand_id
1 'polypeptide(L)' 'MTKIALITGSNRGLGRQTALDIARQGGDVIVTYRGSLEQ' A
#
# COMPACT_ATOMS: atom_id res chain seq x y z
N MET A 1 19.74 2.57 -7.16
CA MET A 1 18.42 1.90 -7.28
C MET A 1 17.40 2.71 -6.49
N THR A 2 16.20 2.88 -7.02
CA THR A 2 15.05 3.46 -6.31
C THR A 2 14.59 2.50 -5.21
N LYS A 3 14.14 3.04 -4.07
CA LYS A 3 13.58 2.24 -2.96
C LYS A 3 12.14 1.87 -3.29
N ILE A 4 11.77 0.61 -3.09
CA ILE A 4 10.39 0.13 -3.23
C ILE A 4 9.87 -0.23 -1.84
N ALA A 5 8.71 0.29 -1.46
CA ALA A 5 8.07 -0.03 -0.19
C ALA A 5 7.05 -1.18 -0.34
N LEU A 6 7.17 -2.23 0.49
CA LEU A 6 6.17 -3.30 0.60
C LEU A 6 5.26 -3.02 1.81
N ILE A 7 3.96 -2.87 1.57
CA ILE A 7 2.97 -2.61 2.61
C ILE A 7 1.96 -3.75 2.66
N THR A 8 1.82 -4.35 3.84
CA THR A 8 0.83 -5.39 4.13
C THR A 8 -0.38 -4.78 4.86
N GLY A 9 -1.56 -5.40 4.76
CA GLY A 9 -2.78 -4.88 5.40
C GLY A 9 -3.29 -3.57 4.76
N SER A 10 -2.98 -3.35 3.48
CA SER A 10 -3.26 -2.09 2.77
C SER A 10 -4.71 -1.90 2.31
N ASN A 11 -5.64 -2.77 2.70
CA ASN A 11 -7.05 -2.63 2.34
C ASN A 11 -7.75 -1.48 3.05
N ARG A 12 -7.33 -1.14 4.27
CA ARG A 12 -8.01 -0.12 5.09
C ARG A 12 -7.08 0.52 6.11
N GLY A 13 -7.58 1.58 6.75
CA GLY A 13 -6.89 2.26 7.84
C GLY A 13 -5.51 2.77 7.43
N LEU A 14 -4.55 2.62 8.35
CA LEU A 14 -3.21 3.16 8.21
C LEU A 14 -2.46 2.58 7.00
N GLY A 15 -2.55 1.26 6.75
CA GLY A 15 -1.85 0.63 5.62
C GLY A 15 -2.24 1.24 4.27
N ARG A 16 -3.55 1.49 4.07
CA ARG A 16 -4.06 2.16 2.86
C ARG A 16 -3.55 3.60 2.75
N GLN A 17 -3.65 4.37 3.83
CA GLN A 17 -3.26 5.77 3.82
C GLN A 17 -1.75 5.93 3.58
N THR A 18 -0.92 5.13 4.26
CA THR A 18 0.54 5.11 4.05
C THR A 18 0.91 4.78 2.61
N ALA A 19 0.27 3.79 1.99
CA ALA A 19 0.53 3.45 0.60
C ALA A 19 0.21 4.61 -0.35
N LEU A 20 -0.93 5.26 -0.15
CA LEU A 20 -1.34 6.42 -0.94
C LEU A 20 -0.39 7.61 -0.75
N ASP A 21 0.05 7.87 0.48
CA ASP A 21 0.93 9.00 0.78
C ASP A 21 2.34 8.80 0.19
N ILE A 22 2.87 7.58 0.19
CA ILE A 22 4.13 7.26 -0.50
C ILE A 22 3.97 7.41 -2.01
N ALA A 23 2.89 6.88 -2.59
CA ALA A 23 2.64 7.02 -4.03
C ALA A 23 2.49 8.48 -4.47
N ARG A 24 1.78 9.31 -3.68
CA ARG A 24 1.63 10.76 -3.92
C ARG A 24 2.94 11.52 -3.91
N GLN A 25 3.91 11.06 -3.12
CA GLN A 25 5.26 11.61 -3.07
C GLN A 25 6.17 11.08 -4.19
N GLY A 26 5.63 10.26 -5.11
CA GLY A 26 6.37 9.68 -6.23
C GLY A 26 7.17 8.43 -5.87
N GLY A 27 6.89 7.80 -4.72
CA GLY A 27 7.53 6.56 -4.31
C GLY A 27 6.86 5.32 -4.90
N ASP A 28 7.66 4.30 -5.19
CA ASP A 28 7.17 3.00 -5.65
C ASP A 28 6.67 2.16 -4.47
N VAL A 29 5.46 1.63 -4.59
CA VAL A 29 4.80 0.83 -3.55
C VAL A 29 4.21 -0.45 -4.11
N ILE A 30 4.49 -1.56 -3.43
CA ILE A 30 3.82 -2.85 -3.59
C ILE A 30 2.90 -3.03 -2.39
N VAL A 31 1.63 -3.35 -2.65
CA VAL A 31 0.65 -3.55 -1.59
C VAL A 31 0.10 -4.97 -1.59
N THR A 32 -0.16 -5.51 -0.40
CA THR A 32 -0.88 -6.76 -0.23
C THR A 32 -1.80 -6.70 0.98
N TYR A 33 -2.91 -7.42 0.92
CA TYR A 33 -3.84 -7.58 2.01
C TYR A 33 -4.63 -8.87 1.83
N ARG A 34 -5.21 -9.37 2.91
CA ARG A 34 -6.19 -10.46 2.85
C ARG A 34 -7.54 -9.84 2.52
N GLY A 35 -8.12 -10.18 1.37
CA GLY A 35 -9.49 -9.84 1.01
C GLY A 35 -10.42 -11.02 1.28
N SER A 36 -11.65 -10.76 1.73
CA SER A 36 -12.78 -11.64 1.42
C SER A 36 -13.11 -11.47 -0.06
N LEU A 37 -13.53 -12.53 -0.75
CA LEU A 37 -13.90 -12.49 -2.19
C LEU A 37 -15.13 -11.63 -2.52
N GLU A 38 -15.67 -10.90 -1.55
CA GLU A 38 -16.72 -9.91 -1.74
C GLU A 38 -16.15 -8.53 -1.46
N GLN A 39 -16.01 -7.73 -2.52
CA GLN A 39 -15.94 -6.27 -2.47
C GLN A 39 -17.12 -5.73 -3.29
#